data_AF-A0A1Y1L5T2-F1
#
_entry.id   AF-A0A1Y1L5T2-F1
#
_cell.length_a   1.000
_cell.length_b   1.000
_cell.length_c   1.000
_cell.angle_alpha   90.00
_cell.angle_beta   90.00
_cell.angle_gamma   90.00
#
_symmetry.space_group_name_H-M   'P 1'
#
loop_
_entity.id
_entity.type
_entity.pdbx_description
1 polymer ?
#
loop_
_entity_poly.entity_id
_entity_poly.type
_entity_poly.pdbx_seq_one_letter_code
_entity_poly.pdbx_strand_id
1 'polypeptide(L)'
;ARKLGIPRIYLSANSGARLGLANELMPFFKVAWNDRAKQDAGFRYLYLDEKTKENFKDDVITEEVTEDGEKRHKIVTIIGREDGLGVECLRGSGLIAGATSRAYNDIFTVTLVTCRSVGIGAYLVRLGQRAVQIEGQPIILTGAPALNNLLGREVYTSNLQLGGTQIMYR
;
A
#
# COMPACT_ATOMS: atom_id res chain seq x y z
N ALA A 1 26.74 8.04 1.72
CA ALA A 1 26.56 9.01 2.81
C ALA A 1 27.25 8.52 4.08
N ARG A 2 26.62 7.66 4.92
CA ARG A 2 27.22 7.17 6.19
C ARG A 2 28.67 6.68 6.08
N LYS A 3 28.94 5.72 5.18
CA LYS A 3 30.30 5.18 4.93
C LYS A 3 31.35 6.26 4.60
N LEU A 4 30.93 7.39 4.01
CA LEU A 4 31.81 8.48 3.60
C LEU A 4 31.76 9.69 4.56
N GLY A 5 30.94 9.65 5.61
CA GLY A 5 30.72 10.79 6.52
C GLY A 5 30.03 12.02 5.89
N ILE A 6 29.60 11.94 4.61
CA ILE A 6 29.01 13.09 3.91
C ILE A 6 27.50 13.26 4.21
N PRO A 7 26.98 14.50 4.14
CA PRO A 7 25.55 14.78 4.29
C PRO A 7 24.64 13.98 3.35
N ARG A 8 23.41 13.71 3.79
CA ARG A 8 22.33 13.13 2.98
C ARG A 8 21.15 14.10 2.88
N ILE A 9 20.81 14.49 1.66
CA ILE A 9 19.66 15.34 1.35
C ILE A 9 18.59 14.47 0.67
N TYR A 10 17.36 14.49 1.19
CA TYR A 10 16.22 13.78 0.59
C TYR A 10 15.21 14.79 0.03
N LEU A 11 14.87 14.66 -1.25
CA LEU A 11 13.80 15.42 -1.89
C LEU A 11 12.52 14.58 -1.89
N SER A 12 11.54 14.98 -1.08
CA SER A 12 10.32 14.22 -0.84
C SER A 12 9.20 14.69 -1.75
N ALA A 13 8.89 13.85 -2.75
CA ALA A 13 7.68 13.90 -3.57
C ALA A 13 7.24 12.45 -3.85
N ASN A 14 6.24 11.96 -3.13
CA ASN A 14 5.86 10.54 -3.17
C ASN A 14 4.37 10.32 -2.85
N SER A 15 3.92 9.08 -2.96
CA SER A 15 2.54 8.67 -2.62
C SER A 15 2.49 7.51 -1.62
N GLY A 16 3.55 7.32 -0.82
CA GLY A 16 3.67 6.19 0.11
C GLY A 16 4.14 4.89 -0.55
N ALA A 17 3.84 3.76 0.09
CA ALA A 17 4.13 2.43 -0.43
C ALA A 17 3.24 2.14 -1.66
N ARG A 18 3.74 1.33 -2.61
CA ARG A 18 2.95 0.89 -3.76
C ARG A 18 1.80 0.01 -3.28
N LEU A 19 0.65 0.17 -3.92
CA LEU A 19 -0.48 -0.76 -3.82
C LEU A 19 -0.66 -1.43 -5.17
N GLY A 20 -0.99 -2.72 -5.16
CA GLY A 20 -1.29 -3.46 -6.37
C GLY A 20 -2.23 -4.63 -6.09
N LEU A 21 -2.77 -5.18 -7.19
CA LEU A 21 -3.58 -6.39 -7.21
C LEU A 21 -3.01 -7.33 -8.28
N ALA A 22 -3.26 -8.63 -8.12
CA ALA A 22 -2.95 -9.64 -9.14
C ALA A 22 -3.93 -9.52 -10.32
N ASN A 23 -3.67 -8.56 -11.22
CA ASN A 23 -4.54 -8.25 -12.36
C ASN A 23 -4.68 -9.44 -13.32
N GLU A 24 -3.66 -10.29 -13.39
CA GLU A 24 -3.64 -11.51 -14.18
C GLU A 24 -4.72 -12.52 -13.76
N LEU A 25 -5.22 -12.46 -12.53
CA LEU A 25 -6.28 -13.35 -12.04
C LEU A 25 -7.69 -12.81 -12.24
N MET A 26 -7.85 -11.48 -12.40
CA MET A 26 -9.15 -10.82 -12.46
C MET A 26 -10.12 -11.42 -13.49
N PRO A 27 -9.72 -11.76 -14.73
CA PRO A 27 -10.66 -12.30 -15.72
C PRO A 27 -10.91 -13.80 -15.56
N PHE A 28 -10.23 -14.49 -14.64
CA PHE A 28 -10.25 -15.96 -14.56
C PHE A 28 -10.89 -16.52 -13.30
N PHE A 29 -10.91 -15.78 -12.18
CA PHE A 29 -11.55 -16.30 -10.97
C PHE A 29 -13.06 -16.43 -11.15
N LYS A 30 -13.62 -17.45 -10.53
CA LYS A 30 -15.04 -17.74 -10.52
C LYS A 30 -15.59 -17.61 -9.10
N VAL A 31 -16.89 -17.40 -9.00
CA VAL A 31 -17.60 -17.22 -7.73
C VAL A 31 -18.53 -18.41 -7.50
N ALA A 32 -18.40 -19.07 -6.34
CA ALA A 32 -19.33 -20.09 -5.89
C ALA A 32 -20.50 -19.43 -5.17
N TRP A 33 -21.56 -19.09 -5.92
CA TRP A 33 -22.75 -18.42 -5.39
C TRP A 33 -23.58 -19.32 -4.46
N ASN A 34 -24.25 -18.72 -3.47
CA ASN A 34 -25.27 -19.42 -2.68
C ASN A 34 -26.42 -19.89 -3.57
N ASP A 35 -26.90 -18.99 -4.44
CA ASP A 35 -27.86 -19.25 -5.50
C ASP A 35 -27.38 -18.57 -6.79
N ARG A 36 -27.20 -19.35 -7.86
CA ARG A 36 -26.73 -18.82 -9.17
C ARG A 36 -27.75 -17.88 -9.82
N ALA A 37 -29.05 -18.06 -9.55
CA ALA A 37 -30.10 -17.19 -10.07
C ALA A 37 -30.29 -15.91 -9.24
N LYS A 38 -29.84 -15.92 -7.98
CA LYS A 38 -30.00 -14.83 -7.02
C LYS A 38 -28.67 -14.46 -6.33
N GLN A 39 -27.79 -13.78 -7.07
CA GLN A 39 -26.43 -13.46 -6.62
C GLN A 39 -26.36 -12.52 -5.41
N ASP A 40 -27.40 -11.70 -5.18
CA ASP A 40 -27.56 -10.86 -3.99
C ASP A 40 -27.77 -11.67 -2.70
N ALA A 41 -28.08 -12.97 -2.80
CA ALA A 41 -28.06 -13.89 -1.67
C ALA A 41 -26.63 -14.22 -1.17
N GLY A 42 -25.61 -13.65 -1.81
CA GLY A 42 -24.21 -13.80 -1.43
C GLY A 42 -23.53 -15.02 -2.07
N PHE A 43 -22.27 -15.21 -1.70
CA PHE A 43 -21.41 -16.27 -2.21
C PHE A 43 -20.68 -17.01 -1.08
N ARG A 44 -20.27 -18.25 -1.36
CA ARG A 44 -19.53 -19.10 -0.42
C ARG A 44 -18.02 -18.87 -0.50
N TYR A 45 -17.47 -18.84 -1.72
CA TYR A 45 -16.03 -18.68 -1.95
C TYR A 45 -15.69 -18.29 -3.40
N LEU A 46 -14.43 -17.92 -3.62
CA LEU A 46 -13.85 -17.73 -4.95
C LEU A 46 -13.02 -18.97 -5.33
N TYR A 47 -13.03 -19.35 -6.61
CA TYR A 47 -12.33 -20.54 -7.07
C TYR A 47 -11.82 -20.41 -8.51
N LEU A 48 -10.90 -21.30 -8.88
CA LEU A 48 -10.44 -21.53 -10.24
C LEU A 48 -10.93 -22.91 -10.71
N ASP A 49 -11.18 -23.06 -12.01
CA ASP A 49 -11.32 -24.40 -12.58
C ASP A 49 -9.94 -25.08 -12.75
N GLU A 50 -9.94 -26.39 -13.01
CA GLU A 50 -8.69 -27.17 -13.16
C GLU A 50 -7.74 -26.54 -14.18
N LYS A 51 -8.27 -26.19 -15.36
CA LYS A 51 -7.48 -25.68 -16.49
C LYS A 51 -6.87 -24.32 -16.18
N THR A 52 -7.62 -23.44 -15.52
CA THR A 52 -7.13 -22.13 -15.08
C THR A 52 -6.09 -22.31 -13.98
N LYS A 53 -6.34 -23.17 -13.00
CA LYS A 53 -5.40 -23.40 -11.90
C LYS A 53 -4.04 -23.89 -12.38
N GLU A 54 -3.98 -24.70 -13.44
CA GLU A 54 -2.71 -25.11 -14.04
C GLU A 54 -1.85 -23.95 -14.53
N ASN A 55 -2.46 -22.83 -14.95
CA ASN A 55 -1.76 -21.64 -15.42
C ASN A 55 -1.23 -20.73 -14.30
N PHE A 56 -1.71 -20.87 -13.05
CA PHE A 56 -1.44 -19.95 -11.94
C PHE A 56 -0.89 -20.64 -10.69
N LYS A 57 -0.24 -21.81 -10.86
CA LYS A 57 0.14 -22.71 -9.75
C LYS A 57 0.85 -22.00 -8.59
N ASP A 58 1.92 -21.27 -8.87
CA ASP A 58 2.72 -20.62 -7.82
C ASP A 58 2.21 -19.20 -7.48
N ASP A 59 1.29 -18.68 -8.29
CA ASP A 59 0.72 -17.33 -8.12
C ASP A 59 -0.49 -17.34 -7.17
N VAL A 60 -1.08 -18.52 -6.94
CA VAL A 60 -2.27 -18.72 -6.11
C VAL A 60 -2.18 -20.03 -5.34
N ILE A 61 -2.38 -19.96 -4.04
CA ILE A 61 -2.54 -21.15 -3.19
C ILE A 61 -4.02 -21.54 -3.19
N THR A 62 -4.30 -22.77 -3.62
CA THR A 62 -5.67 -23.30 -3.74
C THR A 62 -5.89 -24.58 -2.95
N GLU A 63 -7.14 -24.81 -2.54
CA GLU A 63 -7.61 -26.06 -1.94
C GLU A 63 -8.62 -26.74 -2.89
N GLU A 64 -8.46 -28.04 -3.11
CA GLU A 64 -9.37 -28.81 -3.97
C GLU A 64 -10.67 -29.12 -3.25
N VAL A 65 -11.80 -28.82 -3.89
CA VAL A 65 -13.15 -29.09 -3.39
C VAL A 65 -14.00 -29.66 -4.51
N THR A 66 -14.77 -30.71 -4.24
CA THR A 66 -15.79 -31.21 -5.16
C THR A 66 -17.16 -30.68 -4.73
N GLU A 67 -17.81 -29.89 -5.58
CA GLU A 67 -19.14 -29.32 -5.31
C GLU A 67 -19.95 -29.26 -6.61
N ASP A 68 -21.24 -29.58 -6.56
CA ASP A 68 -22.13 -29.67 -7.73
C ASP A 68 -21.63 -30.64 -8.84
N GLY A 69 -20.87 -31.66 -8.46
CA GLY A 69 -20.22 -32.57 -9.41
C GLY A 69 -19.03 -31.97 -10.18
N GLU A 70 -18.64 -30.73 -9.86
CA GLU A 70 -17.48 -30.06 -10.43
C GLU A 70 -16.29 -30.13 -9.48
N LYS A 71 -15.10 -30.38 -10.04
CA LYS A 71 -13.84 -30.19 -9.34
C LYS A 71 -13.46 -28.71 -9.36
N ARG A 72 -13.37 -28.09 -8.18
CA ARG A 72 -13.09 -26.66 -7.98
C ARG A 72 -11.79 -26.49 -7.18
N HIS A 73 -10.96 -25.52 -7.57
CA HIS A 73 -9.78 -25.10 -6.81
C HIS A 73 -10.10 -23.81 -6.07
N LYS A 74 -10.59 -23.93 -4.84
CA LYS A 74 -10.93 -22.78 -3.99
C LYS A 74 -9.68 -21.94 -3.73
N ILE A 75 -9.76 -20.64 -3.96
CA ILE A 75 -8.66 -19.71 -3.72
C ILE A 75 -8.55 -19.50 -2.21
N VAL A 76 -7.40 -19.86 -1.64
CA VAL A 76 -7.09 -19.65 -0.21
C VAL A 76 -6.24 -18.40 -0.05
N THR A 77 -5.21 -18.25 -0.88
CA THR A 77 -4.28 -17.11 -0.83
C THR A 77 -3.89 -16.71 -2.25
N ILE A 78 -3.85 -15.40 -2.51
CA ILE A 78 -3.32 -14.83 -3.74
C ILE A 78 -1.91 -14.31 -3.46
N ILE A 79 -0.94 -14.76 -4.24
CA ILE A 79 0.46 -14.31 -4.17
C ILE A 79 0.68 -13.24 -5.25
N GLY A 80 0.29 -13.55 -6.50
CA GLY A 80 0.46 -12.69 -7.66
C GLY A 80 1.85 -12.83 -8.32
N ARG A 81 1.90 -12.58 -9.63
CA ARG A 81 3.12 -12.67 -10.44
C ARG A 81 4.04 -11.47 -10.30
N GLU A 82 3.45 -10.29 -10.10
CA GLU A 82 4.17 -9.03 -10.02
C GLU A 82 4.66 -8.77 -8.59
N ASP A 83 5.85 -8.18 -8.47
CA ASP A 83 6.37 -7.68 -7.20
C ASP A 83 5.82 -6.28 -6.88
N GLY A 84 5.68 -6.00 -5.59
CA GLY A 84 5.28 -4.68 -5.09
C GLY A 84 3.78 -4.42 -5.07
N LEU A 85 2.99 -5.45 -4.81
CA LEU A 85 1.55 -5.43 -4.60
C LEU A 85 1.19 -5.15 -3.13
N GLY A 86 1.98 -5.63 -2.17
CA GLY A 86 1.63 -5.60 -0.75
C GLY A 86 2.79 -5.58 0.25
N VAL A 87 2.91 -6.65 1.06
CA VAL A 87 3.76 -6.71 2.27
C VAL A 87 5.25 -6.53 2.00
N GLU A 88 5.71 -6.89 0.81
CA GLU A 88 7.06 -6.67 0.29
C GLU A 88 7.41 -5.17 0.24
N CYS A 89 6.45 -4.32 -0.13
CA CYS A 89 6.62 -2.86 -0.13
C CYS A 89 6.68 -2.31 1.30
N LEU A 90 5.95 -2.93 2.23
CA LEU A 90 6.02 -2.58 3.65
C LEU A 90 7.37 -2.98 4.26
N ARG A 91 7.90 -4.15 3.90
CA ARG A 91 9.25 -4.58 4.29
C ARG A 91 10.31 -3.61 3.77
N GLY A 92 10.24 -3.23 2.49
CA GLY A 92 11.13 -2.21 1.92
C GLY A 92 11.02 -0.86 2.62
N SER A 93 9.79 -0.44 2.93
CA SER A 93 9.49 0.78 3.69
C SER A 93 10.12 0.76 5.09
N GLY A 94 9.99 -0.35 5.82
CA GLY A 94 10.59 -0.52 7.15
C GLY A 94 12.11 -0.49 7.10
N LEU A 95 12.71 -1.09 6.07
CA LEU A 95 14.17 -1.08 5.88
C LEU A 95 14.71 0.35 5.73
N ILE A 96 14.09 1.18 4.89
CA ILE A 96 14.53 2.57 4.66
C ILE A 96 14.19 3.50 5.82
N ALA A 97 13.13 3.21 6.58
CA ALA A 97 12.84 3.89 7.84
C ALA A 97 13.98 3.66 8.85
N GLY A 98 14.34 2.40 9.10
CA GLY A 98 15.44 2.06 10.00
C GLY A 98 16.78 2.63 9.51
N ALA A 99 17.04 2.61 8.20
CA ALA A 99 18.24 3.20 7.63
C ALA A 99 18.31 4.71 7.84
N THR A 100 17.18 5.42 7.71
CA THR A 100 17.11 6.87 7.94
C THR A 100 17.27 7.23 9.41
N SER A 101 16.64 6.47 10.32
CA SER A 101 16.82 6.62 11.76
C SER A 101 18.30 6.49 12.15
N ARG A 102 18.99 5.46 11.65
CA ARG A 102 20.43 5.28 11.91
C ARG A 102 21.29 6.36 11.25
N ALA A 103 20.89 6.88 10.08
CA ALA A 103 21.63 7.94 9.40
C ALA A 103 21.57 9.27 10.14
N TYR A 104 20.44 9.61 10.76
CA TYR A 104 20.32 10.84 11.55
C TYR A 104 21.31 10.91 12.71
N ASN A 105 21.59 9.77 13.37
CA ASN A 105 22.52 9.68 14.49
C ASN A 105 24.01 9.66 14.08
N ASP A 106 24.31 9.54 12.78
CA ASP A 106 25.67 9.31 12.27
C ASP A 106 26.15 10.45 11.36
N ILE A 107 25.27 10.98 10.51
CA ILE A 107 25.60 12.01 9.52
C ILE A 107 24.56 13.11 9.51
N PHE A 108 24.90 14.24 8.88
CA PHE A 108 23.91 15.27 8.59
C PHE A 108 22.82 14.72 7.65
N THR A 109 21.57 14.79 8.09
CA THR A 109 20.38 14.49 7.30
C THR A 109 19.51 15.72 7.20
N VAL A 110 18.97 15.99 6.01
CA VAL A 110 17.91 16.98 5.79
C VAL A 110 16.93 16.49 4.72
N THR A 111 15.67 16.87 4.86
CA THR A 111 14.62 16.55 3.89
C THR A 111 13.96 17.84 3.40
N LEU A 112 13.75 17.97 2.09
CA LEU A 112 12.93 19.03 1.50
C LEU A 112 11.63 18.40 0.99
N VAL A 113 10.50 18.88 1.46
CA VAL A 113 9.16 18.47 1.00
C VAL A 113 8.77 19.37 -0.17
N THR A 114 9.02 18.88 -1.38
CA THR A 114 8.83 19.62 -2.63
C THR A 114 7.44 19.44 -3.24
N CYS A 115 6.77 18.34 -2.88
CA CYS A 115 5.38 18.07 -3.22
C CYS A 115 4.73 17.37 -2.01
N ARG A 116 3.64 16.63 -2.18
CA ARG A 116 3.08 15.80 -1.11
C ARG A 116 4.08 14.72 -0.64
N SER A 117 4.10 14.49 0.67
CA SER A 117 4.79 13.36 1.29
C SER A 117 3.79 12.51 2.07
N VAL A 118 3.65 11.24 1.70
CA VAL A 118 2.54 10.39 2.16
C VAL A 118 3.06 9.10 2.79
N GLY A 119 2.44 8.65 3.89
CA GLY A 119 2.70 7.36 4.51
C GLY A 119 4.17 7.19 4.92
N ILE A 120 4.87 6.20 4.38
CA ILE A 120 6.31 6.02 4.65
C ILE A 120 7.14 7.28 4.32
N GLY A 121 6.77 8.03 3.28
CA GLY A 121 7.44 9.28 2.94
C GLY A 121 7.40 10.29 4.10
N ALA A 122 6.24 10.44 4.74
CA ALA A 122 6.06 11.31 5.89
C ALA A 122 6.91 10.86 7.09
N TYR A 123 7.02 9.55 7.34
CA TYR A 123 7.93 9.01 8.35
C TYR A 123 9.40 9.29 8.02
N LEU A 124 9.82 9.20 6.76
CA LEU A 124 11.20 9.52 6.38
C LEU A 124 11.53 11.00 6.60
N VAL A 125 10.58 11.91 6.37
CA VAL A 125 10.72 13.33 6.73
C VAL A 125 10.97 13.44 8.24
N ARG A 126 10.12 12.81 9.07
CA ARG A 126 10.26 12.85 10.53
C ARG A 126 11.58 12.24 11.03
N LEU A 127 11.95 11.06 10.52
CA LEU A 127 13.17 10.35 10.91
C LEU A 127 14.44 11.07 10.42
N GLY A 128 14.36 11.84 9.34
CA GLY A 128 15.42 12.74 8.89
C GLY A 128 15.59 13.98 9.78
N GLN A 129 14.60 14.26 10.64
CA GLN A 129 14.50 15.32 11.65
C GLN A 129 14.53 16.75 11.09
N ARG A 130 15.60 17.12 10.39
CA ARG A 130 15.73 18.44 9.77
C ARG A 130 14.89 18.42 8.49
N ALA A 131 13.80 19.18 8.49
CA ALA A 131 12.87 19.23 7.37
C ALA A 131 12.61 20.68 6.96
N VAL A 132 12.55 20.91 5.65
CA VAL A 132 12.08 22.15 5.04
C VAL A 132 10.82 21.79 4.24
N GLN A 133 9.72 22.49 4.50
CA GLN A 133 8.45 22.24 3.82
C GLN A 133 8.11 23.44 2.93
N ILE A 134 7.91 23.18 1.64
CA ILE A 134 7.40 24.21 0.72
C ILE A 134 5.92 24.44 1.06
N GLU A 135 5.49 25.71 1.09
CA GLU A 135 4.08 26.04 1.29
C GLU A 135 3.17 25.35 0.27
N GLY A 136 1.97 24.96 0.71
CA GLY A 136 1.03 24.21 -0.12
C GLY A 136 1.38 22.73 -0.34
N GLN A 137 2.48 22.22 0.26
CA GLN A 137 2.88 20.82 0.11
C GLN A 137 2.66 20.03 1.41
N PRO A 138 1.71 19.09 1.47
CA PRO A 138 1.35 18.44 2.73
C PRO A 138 2.27 17.26 3.10
N ILE A 139 2.50 17.08 4.40
CA ILE A 139 3.07 15.87 5.01
C ILE A 139 1.94 15.12 5.72
N ILE A 140 1.49 13.98 5.19
CA ILE A 140 0.30 13.27 5.70
C ILE A 140 0.52 11.76 5.83
N LEU A 141 -0.19 11.12 6.74
CA LEU A 141 -0.24 9.65 6.83
C LEU A 141 -1.39 9.09 5.99
N THR A 142 -2.57 9.66 6.14
CA THR A 142 -3.80 9.27 5.46
C THR A 142 -4.41 10.49 4.77
N GLY A 143 -4.90 10.31 3.54
CA GLY A 143 -5.53 11.39 2.78
C GLY A 143 -6.87 11.84 3.37
N ALA A 144 -7.19 13.12 3.22
CA ALA A 144 -8.46 13.73 3.66
C ALA A 144 -9.71 12.98 3.13
N PRO A 145 -9.81 12.61 1.83
CA PRO A 145 -10.98 11.85 1.35
C PRO A 145 -11.11 10.48 2.00
N ALA A 146 -10.00 9.80 2.30
CA ALA A 146 -10.03 8.50 2.96
C ALA A 146 -10.52 8.62 4.41
N LEU A 147 -10.19 9.71 5.11
CA LEU A 147 -10.71 9.99 6.45
C LEU A 147 -12.20 10.34 6.42
N ASN A 148 -12.66 11.13 5.44
CA ASN A 148 -14.09 11.44 5.30
C ASN A 148 -14.91 10.17 5.03
N ASN A 149 -14.43 9.29 4.13
CA ASN A 149 -15.04 7.99 3.88
C ASN A 149 -15.12 7.14 5.15
N LEU A 150 -14.05 7.10 5.95
CA LEU A 150 -14.03 6.40 7.24
C LEU A 150 -15.04 6.98 8.24
N LEU A 151 -15.22 8.30 8.25
CA LEU A 151 -16.10 9.02 9.17
C LEU A 151 -17.56 9.08 8.69
N GLY A 152 -17.84 8.71 7.43
CA GLY A 152 -19.16 8.78 6.83
C GLY A 152 -19.68 10.20 6.61
N ARG A 153 -18.81 11.22 6.65
CA ARG A 153 -19.17 12.63 6.44
C ARG A 153 -17.96 13.47 6.01
N GLU A 154 -18.23 14.58 5.36
CA GLU A 154 -17.21 15.53 4.90
C GLU A 154 -16.66 16.38 6.06
N VAL A 155 -15.59 15.91 6.70
CA VAL A 155 -14.91 16.63 7.80
C VAL A 155 -13.75 17.48 7.27
N TYR A 156 -12.95 16.93 6.36
CA TYR A 156 -11.76 17.58 5.81
C TYR A 156 -11.97 17.92 4.34
N THR A 157 -11.71 19.16 3.95
CA THR A 157 -11.81 19.62 2.55
C THR A 157 -10.47 19.59 1.83
N SER A 158 -9.35 19.46 2.56
CA SER A 158 -8.01 19.45 1.96
C SER A 158 -6.99 18.69 2.81
N ASN A 159 -6.04 18.02 2.15
CA ASN A 159 -4.87 17.43 2.82
C ASN A 159 -4.02 18.45 3.57
N LEU A 160 -4.07 19.73 3.18
CA LEU A 160 -3.36 20.80 3.89
C LEU A 160 -3.91 21.03 5.29
N GLN A 161 -5.19 20.76 5.56
CA GLN A 161 -5.76 20.88 6.91
C GLN A 161 -5.15 19.88 7.90
N LEU A 162 -4.55 18.80 7.39
CA LEU A 162 -3.95 17.73 8.17
C LEU A 162 -2.42 17.82 8.22
N GLY A 163 -1.80 18.28 7.12
CA GLY A 163 -0.36 18.19 6.92
C GLY A 163 0.30 19.42 6.33
N GLY A 164 -0.41 20.54 6.21
CA GLY A 164 0.15 21.79 5.71
C GLY A 164 1.11 22.44 6.71
N THR A 165 1.77 23.51 6.28
CA THR A 165 2.74 24.26 7.11
C THR A 165 2.11 24.80 8.38
N GLN A 166 0.84 25.20 8.35
CA GLN A 166 0.09 25.65 9.54
C GLN A 166 -0.12 24.57 10.60
N ILE A 167 0.11 23.29 10.27
CA ILE A 167 0.07 22.17 11.21
C ILE A 167 1.49 21.73 11.58
N MET A 168 2.37 21.57 10.60
CA MET A 168 3.68 20.95 10.77
C MET A 168 4.78 21.91 11.25
N TYR A 169 4.65 23.21 10.98
CA TYR A 169 5.62 24.23 11.38
C TYR A 169 5.25 24.92 12.71
N ARG A 170 3.98 24.88 13.11
CA ARG A 170 3.52 25.40 14.42
C ARG A 170 4.02 24.52 15.56
#